data_AF-A0ABC8JPK7-F1
#
_entry.id   AF-A0ABC8JPK7-F1
#
_cell.length_a   1.000
_cell.length_b   1.000
_cell.length_c   1.000
_cell.angle_alpha   90.00
_cell.angle_beta   90.00
_cell.angle_gamma   90.00
#
_symmetry.space_group_name_H-M   'P 1'
#
loop_
_entity.id
_entity.type
_entity.pdbx_description
1 polymer ?
#
loop_
_entity_poly.entity_id
_entity_poly.type
_entity_poly.pdbx_seq_one_letter_code
_entity_poly.pdbx_strand_id
1 'polypeptide(L)'
;MQENLSGDLEEDASLLRTTALSLISEMGCDGYELPEALCSEMCRFGAAELHVVAAFVGGIASQEVIKLITKQFVPMLGTYVFNGIDHNSQLLTL
;
A
#
# COMPACT_ATOMS: atom_id res chain seq x y z
N MET A 1 -31.34 -0.88 -6.45
CA MET A 1 -30.29 -1.39 -5.54
C MET A 1 -28.92 -1.15 -6.18
N GLN A 2 -28.60 0.11 -6.47
CA GLN A 2 -27.32 0.50 -7.07
C GLN A 2 -26.89 1.93 -6.65
N GLU A 3 -27.79 2.72 -6.03
CA GLU A 3 -27.50 4.09 -5.56
C GLU A 3 -26.77 4.17 -4.20
N ASN A 4 -26.72 3.11 -3.38
CA ASN A 4 -26.04 3.17 -2.07
C ASN A 4 -24.53 2.91 -2.12
N LEU A 5 -24.03 2.12 -3.09
CA LEU A 5 -22.63 1.69 -3.09
C LEU A 5 -21.65 2.85 -3.33
N SER A 6 -22.03 3.83 -4.16
CA SER A 6 -21.20 5.00 -4.41
C SER A 6 -21.17 5.96 -3.23
N GLY A 7 -22.27 6.08 -2.49
CA GLY A 7 -22.35 6.92 -1.29
C GLY A 7 -21.47 6.38 -0.16
N ASP A 8 -21.51 5.07 0.06
CA ASP A 8 -20.72 4.40 1.11
C ASP A 8 -19.20 4.57 0.85
N LEU A 9 -18.75 4.51 -0.41
CA LEU A 9 -17.32 4.69 -0.75
C LEU A 9 -16.80 6.12 -0.53
N GLU A 10 -17.64 7.13 -0.75
CA GLU A 10 -17.26 8.54 -0.55
C GLU A 10 -17.16 8.88 0.95
N GLU A 11 -18.06 8.30 1.76
CA GLU A 11 -17.99 8.39 3.23
C GLU A 11 -16.71 7.72 3.75
N ASP A 12 -16.42 6.49 3.33
CA ASP A 12 -15.22 5.78 3.73
C ASP A 12 -13.93 6.53 3.32
N ALA A 13 -13.90 7.13 2.12
CA ALA A 13 -12.74 7.90 1.66
C ALA A 13 -12.51 9.15 2.53
N SER A 14 -13.59 9.79 2.99
CA SER A 14 -13.53 10.95 3.88
C SER A 14 -13.04 10.57 5.28
N LEU A 15 -13.51 9.45 5.80
CA LEU A 15 -13.05 8.91 7.09
C LEU A 15 -11.58 8.49 7.02
N LEU A 16 -11.19 7.76 5.98
CA LEU A 16 -9.80 7.35 5.74
C LEU A 16 -8.87 8.56 5.65
N ARG A 17 -9.27 9.62 4.95
CA ARG A 17 -8.50 10.85 4.85
C ARG A 17 -8.27 11.50 6.21
N THR A 18 -9.30 11.54 7.06
CA THR A 18 -9.20 12.10 8.41
C THR A 18 -8.18 11.33 9.23
N THR A 19 -8.28 9.99 9.25
CA THR A 19 -7.32 9.13 9.96
C THR A 19 -5.90 9.27 9.41
N ALA A 20 -5.73 9.31 8.09
CA ALA A 20 -4.42 9.46 7.45
C ALA A 20 -3.76 10.80 7.80
N LEU A 21 -4.51 11.90 7.82
CA LEU A 21 -3.99 13.22 8.21
C LEU A 21 -3.58 13.27 9.68
N SER A 22 -4.35 12.64 10.58
CA SER A 22 -3.95 12.49 11.98
C SER A 22 -2.63 11.74 12.11
N LEU A 23 -2.46 10.62 11.41
CA LEU A 23 -1.22 9.85 11.41
C LEU A 23 -0.03 10.63 10.85
N ILE A 24 -0.22 11.36 9.73
CA ILE A 24 0.84 12.20 9.13
C ILE A 24 1.34 13.24 10.15
N SER A 25 0.43 13.87 10.90
CA SER A 25 0.78 14.84 11.93
C SER A 25 1.49 14.18 13.12
N GLU A 26 1.00 13.04 13.59
CA GLU A 26 1.63 12.28 14.69
C GLU A 26 3.05 11.79 14.35
N MET A 27 3.29 11.46 13.08
CA MET A 27 4.60 11.04 12.58
C MET A 27 5.58 12.21 12.34
N GLY A 28 5.15 13.46 12.53
CA GLY A 28 5.98 14.64 12.30
C GLY A 28 6.28 14.89 10.81
N CYS A 29 5.44 14.37 9.91
CA CYS A 29 5.55 14.57 8.47
C CYS A 29 4.87 15.89 8.04
N ASP A 30 5.15 16.97 8.78
CA ASP A 30 4.56 18.28 8.55
C ASP A 30 4.93 18.79 7.15
N GLY A 31 3.91 19.18 6.36
CA GLY A 31 4.08 19.67 4.99
C GLY A 31 3.89 18.63 3.89
N TYR A 32 3.61 17.35 4.22
CA TYR A 32 3.12 16.41 3.23
C TYR A 32 1.64 16.67 2.92
N GLU A 33 1.34 17.00 1.66
CA GLU A 33 -0.03 17.13 1.18
C GLU A 33 -0.53 15.78 0.67
N LEU A 34 -1.48 15.17 1.39
CA LEU A 34 -2.10 13.91 1.00
C LEU A 34 -3.07 14.13 -0.19
N PRO A 35 -2.81 13.55 -1.38
CA PRO A 35 -3.71 13.67 -2.51
C PRO A 35 -5.01 12.90 -2.26
N GLU A 36 -6.15 13.55 -2.49
CA GLU A 36 -7.49 12.98 -2.26
C GLU A 36 -7.76 11.71 -3.07
N ALA A 37 -7.20 11.65 -4.29
CA ALA A 37 -7.31 10.50 -5.17
C ALA A 37 -6.74 9.20 -4.55
N LEU A 38 -5.76 9.29 -3.65
CA LEU A 38 -5.20 8.10 -2.98
C LEU A 38 -6.22 7.47 -2.01
N CYS A 39 -6.95 8.28 -1.24
CA CYS A 39 -7.98 7.77 -0.34
C CYS A 39 -9.13 7.13 -1.12
N SER A 40 -9.58 7.78 -2.19
CA SER A 40 -10.61 7.23 -3.08
C SER A 40 -10.16 5.89 -3.68
N GLU A 41 -8.91 5.79 -4.15
CA GLU A 41 -8.36 4.56 -4.72
C GLU A 41 -8.20 3.45 -3.68
N MET A 42 -7.80 3.78 -2.44
CA MET A 42 -7.74 2.82 -1.34
C MET A 42 -9.12 2.26 -0.99
N CYS A 43 -10.16 3.10 -0.93
CA CYS A 43 -11.54 2.64 -0.74
C CYS A 43 -12.02 1.79 -1.93
N ARG A 44 -11.66 2.17 -3.16
CA ARG A 44 -11.96 1.39 -4.38
C ARG A 44 -11.32 0.00 -4.36
N PHE A 45 -10.14 -0.15 -3.76
CA PHE A 45 -9.53 -1.47 -3.58
C PHE A 45 -10.33 -2.38 -2.64
N GLY A 46 -11.07 -1.81 -1.68
CA GLY A 46 -11.95 -2.57 -0.80
C GLY A 46 -11.25 -3.70 -0.02
N ALA A 47 -9.97 -3.49 0.33
CA ALA A 47 -9.10 -4.49 0.94
C ALA A 47 -8.99 -5.83 0.16
N ALA A 48 -9.17 -5.80 -1.17
CA ALA A 48 -9.09 -6.98 -2.01
C ALA A 48 -7.64 -7.48 -2.17
N GLU A 49 -7.48 -8.80 -2.23
CA GLU A 49 -6.21 -9.47 -2.54
C GLU A 49 -6.22 -10.00 -3.97
N LEU A 50 -5.71 -9.20 -4.91
CA LEU A 50 -5.64 -9.62 -6.30
C LEU A 50 -4.61 -10.73 -6.49
N HIS A 51 -5.03 -11.86 -7.08
CA HIS A 51 -4.19 -13.03 -7.28
C HIS A 51 -2.83 -12.71 -7.93
N VAL A 52 -2.81 -11.85 -8.94
CA VAL A 52 -1.59 -11.46 -9.66
C VAL A 52 -0.63 -10.62 -8.79
N VAL A 53 -1.15 -9.73 -7.93
CA VAL A 53 -0.33 -8.93 -7.01
C VAL A 53 0.20 -9.83 -5.89
N ALA A 54 -0.65 -10.71 -5.34
CA ALA A 54 -0.25 -11.68 -4.33
C ALA A 54 0.83 -12.65 -4.84
N ALA A 55 0.68 -13.16 -6.07
CA ALA A 55 1.68 -14.04 -6.69
C ALA A 55 3.02 -13.31 -6.90
N PHE A 56 3.00 -12.05 -7.34
CA PHE A 56 4.19 -11.24 -7.52
C PHE A 56 4.92 -11.01 -6.18
N VAL A 57 4.22 -10.50 -5.17
CA VAL A 57 4.78 -10.25 -3.83
C VAL A 57 5.26 -11.56 -3.19
N GLY A 58 4.51 -12.65 -3.35
CA GLY A 58 4.88 -13.97 -2.85
C GLY A 58 6.16 -14.52 -3.48
N GLY A 59 6.40 -14.26 -4.77
CA GLY A 59 7.65 -14.62 -5.44
C GLY A 59 8.85 -13.88 -4.85
N ILE A 60 8.73 -12.55 -4.67
CA ILE A 60 9.78 -11.72 -4.07
C ILE A 60 10.06 -12.16 -2.63
N ALA A 61 9.01 -12.29 -1.80
CA ALA A 61 9.14 -12.69 -0.40
C ALA A 61 9.79 -14.08 -0.26
N SER A 62 9.37 -15.05 -1.08
CA SER A 62 9.96 -16.39 -1.08
C SER A 62 11.45 -16.36 -1.41
N GLN A 63 11.85 -15.54 -2.39
CA GLN A 63 13.26 -15.40 -2.75
C GLN A 63 14.06 -14.76 -1.60
N GLU A 64 13.55 -13.72 -0.95
CA GLU A 64 14.24 -13.13 0.21
C GLU A 64 14.41 -14.15 1.35
N VAL A 65 13.42 -15.00 1.60
CA VAL A 65 13.54 -16.11 2.56
C VAL A 65 14.62 -17.10 2.15
N ILE A 66 14.70 -17.49 0.87
CA ILE A 66 15.76 -18.37 0.36
C ILE A 66 17.13 -17.75 0.59
N LYS A 67 17.30 -16.45 0.32
CA LYS A 67 18.57 -15.74 0.57
C LYS A 67 19.01 -15.85 2.03
N LEU A 68 18.08 -15.60 2.96
CA LEU A 68 18.34 -15.67 4.39
C LEU A 68 18.74 -17.08 4.85
N ILE A 69 17.99 -18.11 4.42
CA ILE A 69 18.23 -19.50 4.82
C ILE A 69 19.56 -20.02 4.27
N THR A 70 19.80 -19.81 2.98
CA THR A 70 20.98 -20.36 2.28
C THR A 70 22.24 -19.56 2.56
N LYS A 71 22.11 -18.33 3.05
CA LYS A 71 23.20 -17.34 3.14
C LYS A 71 23.86 -17.10 1.77
N GLN A 72 23.09 -17.25 0.70
CA GLN A 72 23.52 -16.94 -0.66
C GLN A 72 22.79 -15.68 -1.14
N PHE A 73 23.48 -14.86 -1.92
CA PHE A 73 23.04 -13.52 -2.36
C PHE A 73 22.87 -12.52 -1.20
N VAL A 74 22.49 -11.28 -1.54
CA VAL A 74 22.31 -10.18 -0.59
C VAL A 74 20.81 -9.92 -0.39
N PRO A 75 20.28 -10.06 0.84
CA PRO A 75 18.90 -9.67 1.16
C PRO A 75 18.67 -8.17 0.97
N MET A 76 17.47 -7.79 0.55
CA MET A 76 17.04 -6.39 0.55
C MET A 76 16.94 -5.88 2.00
N LEU A 77 17.41 -4.65 2.24
CA LEU A 77 17.36 -4.00 3.55
C LEU A 77 16.30 -2.89 3.53
N GLY A 78 15.34 -2.96 4.46
CA GLY A 78 14.23 -2.02 4.57
C GLY A 78 12.91 -2.58 4.05
N THR A 79 12.02 -1.70 3.63
CA THR A 79 10.65 -2.03 3.22
C THR A 79 10.52 -1.92 1.70
N TYR A 80 10.20 -3.03 1.05
CA TYR A 80 9.90 -3.06 -0.37
C TYR A 80 8.42 -2.75 -0.62
N VAL A 81 8.14 -1.72 -1.41
CA VAL A 81 6.78 -1.31 -1.81
C VAL A 81 6.62 -1.52 -3.31
N PHE A 82 5.55 -2.21 -3.70
CA PHE A 82 5.20 -2.44 -5.10
C PHE A 82 3.84 -1.79 -5.40
N ASN A 83 3.78 -1.00 -6.48
CA ASN A 83 2.56 -0.44 -7.01
C ASN A 83 2.12 -1.21 -8.27
N GLY A 84 1.03 -1.96 -8.16
CA GLY A 84 0.45 -2.72 -9.26
C GLY A 84 -0.27 -1.87 -10.32
N ILE A 85 -0.56 -0.60 -10.05
CA ILE A 85 -1.24 0.30 -11.01
C ILE A 85 -0.26 0.74 -12.10
N ASP A 86 0.92 1.23 -11.72
CA ASP A 86 1.93 1.77 -12.64
C ASP A 86 3.10 0.81 -12.88
N HIS A 87 3.08 -0.37 -12.26
CA HIS A 87 4.11 -1.40 -12.34
C HIS A 87 5.49 -0.94 -11.84
N ASN A 88 5.51 -0.03 -10.87
CA ASN A 88 6.74 0.48 -10.26
C ASN A 88 6.96 -0.10 -8.84
N SER A 89 8.21 -0.06 -8.37
CA SER A 89 8.56 -0.48 -7.01
C SER A 89 9.72 0.32 -6.44
N GLN A 90 9.77 0.41 -5.11
CA GLN A 90 10.82 1.11 -4.41
C GLN A 90 11.22 0.37 -3.13
N LEU A 91 12.51 0.40 -2.79
CA LEU A 91 13.02 -0.04 -1.50
C LEU A 91 13.24 1.18 -0.62
N LEU A 92 12.57 1.22 0.53
CA LEU A 92 12.61 2.32 1.49
C LEU A 92 13.45 1.91 2.70
N THR A 93 14.38 2.77 3.11
CA THR A 93 15.03 2.67 4.42
C THR A 93 14.23 3.55 5.37
N LEU A 94 13.49 2.92 6.29
CA LEU A 94 12.65 3.58 7.29
C LEU A 94 13.40 3.79 8.60
#